data_AF-A0A453I2D2-F1
#
_entry.id   AF-A0A453I2D2-F1
#
_cell.length_a   1.000
_cell.length_b   1.000
_cell.length_c   1.000
_cell.angle_alpha   90.00
_cell.angle_beta   90.00
_cell.angle_gamma   90.00
#
_symmetry.space_group_name_H-M   'P 1'
#
loop_
_entity.id
_entity.type
_entity.pdbx_description
1 polymer ?
#
loop_
_entity_poly.entity_id
_entity_poly.type
_entity_poly.pdbx_seq_one_letter_code
_entity_poly.pdbx_strand_id
1 'polypeptide(L)' 'GRTEFAPGEDAHIVGDCVKHVLRELPSSPVPASCCTALLEAFRLETKEARINAMHSAISETFPEPNRRLLQ' A
#
# COMPACT_ATOMS: atom_id res chain seq x y z
N GLY A 1 -2.86 -17.59 -12.12
CA GLY A 1 -2.73 -16.37 -12.94
C GLY A 1 -1.51 -16.49 -13.84
N ARG A 2 -1.40 -15.63 -14.86
CA ARG A 2 -0.20 -15.50 -15.71
C ARG A 2 0.95 -14.94 -14.86
N THR A 3 2.17 -15.45 -15.04
CA THR A 3 3.36 -15.04 -14.25
C THR A 3 4.44 -14.37 -15.10
N GLU A 4 4.19 -14.20 -16.40
CA GLU A 4 5.13 -13.64 -17.37
C GLU A 4 4.41 -12.67 -18.30
N PHE A 5 5.11 -11.59 -18.68
CA PHE A 5 4.61 -10.55 -19.59
C PHE A 5 5.59 -10.36 -20.74
N ALA A 6 5.06 -10.11 -21.94
CA ALA A 6 5.88 -9.75 -23.09
C ALA A 6 6.35 -8.28 -22.99
N PRO A 7 7.46 -7.89 -23.64
CA PRO A 7 7.93 -6.50 -23.64
C PRO A 7 6.93 -5.47 -24.20
N GLY A 8 5.92 -5.90 -24.94
CA GLY A 8 4.85 -5.06 -25.49
C GLY A 8 3.46 -5.32 -24.88
N GLU A 9 3.40 -5.97 -23.71
CA GLU A 9 2.14 -6.20 -23.01
C GLU A 9 1.45 -4.87 -22.65
N ASP A 10 0.12 -4.85 -22.69
CA ASP A 10 -0.66 -3.71 -22.23
C ASP A 10 -0.41 -3.46 -20.73
N ALA A 11 0.02 -2.25 -20.39
CA ALA A 11 0.29 -1.84 -19.02
C ALA A 11 -0.95 -1.95 -18.11
N HIS A 12 -2.16 -1.84 -18.64
CA HIS A 12 -3.40 -2.04 -17.87
C HIS A 12 -3.54 -3.50 -17.42
N ILE A 13 -3.20 -4.45 -18.29
CA ILE A 13 -3.22 -5.88 -17.97
C ILE A 13 -2.21 -6.17 -16.86
N VAL A 14 -0.98 -5.66 -16.99
CA VAL A 14 0.07 -5.81 -15.95
C VAL A 14 -0.43 -5.22 -14.62
N GLY A 15 -1.00 -4.02 -14.66
CA GLY A 15 -1.53 -3.35 -13.48
C GLY A 15 -2.66 -4.14 -12.80
N ASP A 16 -3.56 -4.73 -13.58
CA ASP A 16 -4.65 -5.54 -13.05
C ASP A 16 -4.16 -6.87 -12.46
N CYS A 17 -3.11 -7.48 -13.04
CA CYS A 17 -2.46 -8.64 -12.43
C CYS A 17 -1.84 -8.28 -11.06
N VAL A 18 -1.14 -7.14 -10.95
CA VAL A 18 -0.57 -6.69 -9.66
C VAL A 18 -1.69 -6.43 -8.64
N LYS A 19 -2.76 -5.72 -9.03
CA LYS A 19 -3.92 -5.50 -8.16
C LYS A 19 -4.56 -6.81 -7.71
N HIS A 20 -4.68 -7.78 -8.61
CA HIS A 20 -5.26 -9.08 -8.30
C HIS A 20 -4.41 -9.82 -7.26
N VAL A 21 -3.09 -9.87 -7.44
CA VAL A 21 -2.18 -10.48 -6.45
C VAL A 21 -2.33 -9.84 -5.07
N LEU A 22 -2.37 -8.50 -4.99
CA LEU A 22 -2.56 -7.80 -3.72
C LEU A 22 -3.93 -8.08 -3.07
N ARG A 23 -4.98 -8.26 -3.87
CA ARG A 23 -6.34 -8.56 -3.40
C ARG A 23 -6.51 -9.99 -2.91
N GLU A 24 -5.77 -10.94 -3.47
CA GLU A 24 -5.82 -12.36 -3.11
C GLU A 24 -4.88 -12.73 -1.95
N LEU A 25 -4.14 -11.76 -1.38
CA LEU A 25 -3.34 -12.02 -0.19
C LEU A 25 -4.23 -12.54 0.95
N PRO A 26 -3.72 -13.47 1.79
CA PRO A 26 -4.50 -14.05 2.89
C PRO A 26 -4.92 -13.00 3.93
N SER A 27 -4.24 -11.86 3.96
CA SER A 27 -4.59 -10.70 4.77
C SER A 27 -4.27 -9.42 4.01
N SER A 28 -5.01 -8.35 4.32
CA SER A 28 -4.77 -7.03 3.74
C SER A 28 -3.33 -6.57 4.03
N PRO A 29 -2.61 -5.99 3.04
CA PRO A 29 -1.31 -5.37 3.27
C PRO A 29 -1.43 -4.15 4.21
N VAL A 30 -2.63 -3.62 4.40
CA VAL A 30 -2.94 -2.57 5.38
C VAL A 30 -3.84 -3.17 6.48
N PRO A 31 -3.28 -3.57 7.63
CA PRO A 31 -4.06 -4.02 8.79
C PRO A 31 -5.02 -2.92 9.30
N ALA A 32 -6.08 -3.33 10.01
CA ALA A 32 -7.08 -2.38 10.53
C ALA A 32 -6.47 -1.29 11.43
N SER A 33 -5.53 -1.64 12.32
CA SER A 33 -4.82 -0.68 13.17
C SER A 33 -3.99 0.33 12.36
N CYS A 34 -3.34 -0.15 11.30
CA CYS A 34 -2.56 0.68 10.38
C CYS A 34 -3.46 1.62 9.57
N CYS A 35 -4.65 1.16 9.17
CA CYS A 35 -5.66 1.97 8.51
C CYS A 35 -6.11 3.13 9.39
N THR A 36 -6.38 2.88 10.68
CA THR A 36 -6.73 3.93 11.65
C THR A 36 -5.62 4.98 11.77
N ALA A 37 -4.35 4.56 11.92
CA ALA A 37 -3.22 5.49 12.00
C ALA A 37 -3.08 6.37 10.73
N LEU A 38 -3.30 5.80 9.54
CA LEU A 38 -3.31 6.56 8.29
C LEU A 38 -4.46 7.57 8.21
N LEU A 39 -5.65 7.19 8.68
CA LEU A 39 -6.82 8.09 8.71
C LEU A 39 -6.62 9.24 9.69
N GLU A 40 -6.00 8.99 10.85
CA GLU A 40 -5.63 10.04 11.80
C GLU A 40 -4.59 10.99 11.20
N ALA A 41 -3.55 10.46 10.54
CA ALA A 41 -2.57 11.27 9.83
C ALA A 41 -3.20 12.12 8.71
N PHE A 42 -4.16 11.57 7.96
CA PHE A 42 -4.86 12.29 6.89
C PHE A 42 -5.73 13.45 7.40
N ARG A 43 -6.17 13.43 8.65
CA ARG A 43 -7.02 14.48 9.22
C ARG A 43 -6.25 15.74 9.62
N LEU A 44 -4.91 15.74 9.54
CA LEU A 44 -4.12 16.93 9.85
C LEU A 44 -4.37 18.05 8.83
N GLU A 45 -4.43 19.30 9.32
CA GLU A 45 -4.87 20.45 8.53
C GLU A 45 -3.87 20.81 7.42
N THR A 46 -2.58 20.88 7.75
CA THR A 46 -1.53 21.26 6.80
C THR A 46 -1.05 20.07 6.00
N LYS A 47 -0.67 20.31 4.75
CA LYS A 47 -0.18 19.27 3.83
C LYS A 47 1.11 18.64 4.38
N GLU A 48 2.01 19.46 4.89
CA GLU A 48 3.31 19.05 5.43
C GLU A 48 3.12 18.15 6.66
N ALA A 49 2.20 18.52 7.56
CA ALA A 49 1.90 17.69 8.73
C ALA A 49 1.29 16.35 8.34
N ARG A 50 0.36 16.32 7.37
CA ARG A 50 -0.22 15.06 6.86
C ARG A 50 0.84 14.14 6.30
N ILE A 51 1.72 14.66 5.43
CA ILE A 51 2.78 13.86 4.79
C ILE A 51 3.69 13.27 5.87
N ASN A 52 4.19 14.10 6.79
CA ASN A 52 5.08 13.64 7.85
C ASN A 52 4.41 12.59 8.75
N ALA A 53 3.16 12.81 9.15
CA ALA A 53 2.41 11.86 9.97
C ALA A 53 2.10 10.55 9.23
N MET A 54 1.82 10.59 7.92
CA MET A 54 1.64 9.37 7.12
C MET A 54 2.94 8.57 7.03
N HIS A 55 4.08 9.24 6.83
CA HIS A 55 5.39 8.58 6.86
C HIS A 55 5.64 7.92 8.22
N SER A 56 5.41 8.63 9.32
CA SER A 56 5.51 8.06 10.68
C SER A 56 4.57 6.87 10.89
N ALA A 57 3.31 6.97 10.45
CA ALA A 57 2.35 5.86 10.55
C ALA A 57 2.86 4.62 9.83
N ILE A 58 3.42 4.76 8.62
CA ILE A 58 4.03 3.66 7.86
C ILE A 58 5.27 3.11 8.57
N SER A 59 6.19 3.96 9.03
CA SER A 59 7.44 3.51 9.65
C SER A 59 7.29 2.92 11.05
N GLU A 60 6.28 3.35 11.80
CA GLU A 60 6.13 2.98 13.22
C GLU A 60 5.03 1.95 13.46
N THR A 61 3.95 1.98 12.67
CA THR A 61 2.76 1.13 12.93
C THR A 61 2.70 -0.10 12.03
N PHE A 62 3.21 -0.03 10.79
CA PHE A 62 3.11 -1.17 9.87
C PHE A 62 4.11 -2.27 10.26
N PRO A 63 3.66 -3.54 10.36
CA PRO A 63 4.57 -4.67 10.57
C PRO A 63 5.36 -4.98 9.30
N GLU A 64 6.51 -5.64 9.45
CA GLU A 64 7.12 -6.36 8.33
C GLU A 64 6.34 -7.67 8.06
N PRO A 65 6.16 -8.10 6.79
CA PRO A 65 6.72 -7.53 5.56
C PRO A 65 5.88 -6.39 4.94
N ASN A 66 4.73 -6.06 5.51
CA ASN A 66 3.76 -5.12 4.93
C ASN A 66 4.35 -3.72 4.72
N ARG A 67 5.18 -3.25 5.66
CA ARG A 67 5.87 -1.97 5.54
C ARG A 67 6.73 -1.90 4.27
N ARG A 68 7.56 -2.92 4.03
CA ARG A 68 8.41 -3.01 2.84
C ARG A 68 7.60 -3.09 1.54
N LEU A 69 6.46 -3.76 1.56
CA LEU A 69 5.59 -3.86 0.38
C LEU A 69 5.02 -2.50 -0.06
N LEU A 70 4.91 -1.53 0.85
CA LEU A 70 4.31 -0.21 0.60
C LEU A 70 5.33 0.90 0.30
N GLN A 71 6.63 0.62 0.44
CA GLN A 71 7.73 1.55 0.15
C GLN A 71 8.21 1.42 -1.30
#